data_AF-A0A9P1DXM8-F1
#
_entry.id   AF-A0A9P1DXM8-F1
#
_cell.length_a   1.000
_cell.length_b   1.000
_cell.length_c   1.000
_cell.angle_alpha   90.00
_cell.angle_beta   90.00
_cell.angle_gamma   90.00
#
_symmetry.space_group_name_H-M   'P 1'
#
loop_
_entity.id
_entity.type
_entity.pdbx_description
1 polymer ?
#
loop_
_entity_poly.entity_id
_entity_poly.type
_entity_poly.pdbx_seq_one_letter_code
_entity_poly.pdbx_strand_id
1 'polypeptide(L)'
;MSCILKKNIFDNIFNTVMNLKGKTKDGLSSRKDVAFYCDRPKIAMSPDYEGPFKKAVYQVIDEQKQKILEWLIQLRFPDGYTSNFHRCVDLEKLSMKSMKSHDCHVLMQRLLVVGMRENVPDNVWACISDVCQLFLLIRSPVLSRTALEELHRKAPTIMCNLENDFPPSFFDVMEHLLIHLPFEAMKEGPAFYRWMYGCERFLRELKKKVTNKAHVGASICQAYITEEVSTFSSYYFEREVMTKRKRPARNDDIDPGLYDQMISIFNYPGKGYGRRTHRHVVGDEFCIAHTYIWITVQKLFPSTMSLENVYKIIQVRRSI
;
A
#
# COMPACT_ATOMS: atom_id res chain seq x y z
N MET A 1 11.49 -2.91 14.29
CA MET A 1 11.98 -3.95 13.34
C MET A 1 11.14 -4.14 12.07
N SER A 2 9.81 -3.96 12.08
CA SER A 2 8.97 -4.50 10.99
C SER A 2 9.13 -3.90 9.58
N CYS A 3 9.63 -2.68 9.39
CA CYS A 3 9.53 -2.00 8.08
C CYS A 3 10.48 -2.57 7.02
N ILE A 4 11.72 -2.88 7.41
CA ILE A 4 12.74 -3.45 6.50
C ILE A 4 12.37 -4.89 6.17
N LEU A 5 11.99 -5.67 7.18
CA LEU A 5 11.53 -7.04 7.02
C LEU A 5 10.36 -7.14 6.03
N LYS A 6 9.31 -6.34 6.23
CA LYS A 6 8.14 -6.29 5.34
C LYS A 6 8.53 -5.93 3.91
N LYS A 7 9.45 -4.98 3.75
CA LYS A 7 9.92 -4.58 2.43
C LYS A 7 10.66 -5.74 1.75
N ASN A 8 11.55 -6.42 2.45
CA ASN A 8 12.32 -7.53 1.89
C ASN A 8 11.40 -8.70 1.48
N ILE A 9 10.47 -9.10 2.35
CA ILE A 9 9.52 -10.17 2.04
C ILE A 9 8.63 -9.76 0.86
N PHE A 10 8.10 -8.53 0.85
CA PHE A 10 7.33 -8.04 -0.28
C PHE A 10 8.14 -8.07 -1.58
N ASP A 11 9.38 -7.55 -1.56
CA ASP A 11 10.23 -7.48 -2.74
C ASP A 11 10.57 -8.91 -3.21
N ASN A 12 10.86 -9.85 -2.29
CA ASN A 12 11.14 -11.24 -2.63
C ASN A 12 9.92 -11.96 -3.23
N ILE A 13 8.72 -11.82 -2.64
CA ILE A 13 7.48 -12.37 -3.21
C ILE A 13 7.22 -11.78 -4.59
N PHE A 14 7.19 -10.44 -4.68
CA PHE A 14 6.81 -9.74 -5.91
C PHE A 14 7.81 -10.01 -7.04
N ASN A 15 9.12 -9.91 -6.77
CA ASN A 15 10.15 -10.11 -7.79
C ASN A 15 10.20 -11.56 -8.29
N THR A 16 9.89 -12.54 -7.42
CA THR A 16 9.89 -13.96 -7.76
C THR A 16 8.65 -14.33 -8.58
N VAL A 17 7.46 -13.90 -8.16
CA VAL A 17 6.20 -14.12 -8.89
C VAL A 17 6.20 -13.40 -10.24
N MET A 18 6.66 -12.14 -10.29
CA MET A 18 6.76 -11.36 -11.53
C MET A 18 7.97 -11.74 -12.39
N ASN A 19 8.82 -12.69 -11.95
CA ASN A 19 10.04 -13.11 -12.63
C ASN A 19 10.88 -11.93 -13.17
N LEU A 20 11.25 -11.01 -12.27
CA LEU A 20 12.03 -9.83 -12.65
C LEU A 20 13.50 -10.20 -12.82
N LYS A 21 14.05 -9.97 -14.01
CA LYS A 21 15.45 -10.29 -14.34
C LYS A 21 16.42 -9.64 -13.35
N GLY A 22 17.30 -10.46 -12.75
CA GLY A 22 18.32 -10.02 -11.79
C GLY A 22 17.80 -9.76 -10.37
N LYS A 23 16.50 -9.91 -10.11
CA LYS A 23 15.89 -9.74 -8.77
C LYS A 23 15.07 -10.93 -8.31
N THR A 24 14.62 -11.77 -9.24
CA THR A 24 13.93 -13.02 -8.91
C THR A 24 14.85 -13.91 -8.07
N LYS A 25 14.29 -14.55 -7.04
CA LYS A 25 14.99 -15.59 -6.29
C LYS A 25 15.02 -16.90 -7.08
N ASP A 26 14.14 -17.04 -8.07
CA ASP A 26 14.08 -18.23 -8.91
C ASP A 26 15.12 -18.20 -10.04
N GLY A 27 16.27 -18.84 -9.80
CA GLY A 27 17.36 -18.98 -10.75
C GLY A 27 17.79 -20.42 -10.96
N LEU A 28 18.67 -20.65 -11.95
CA LEU A 28 19.13 -22.00 -12.32
C LEU A 28 19.76 -22.74 -11.14
N SER A 29 20.62 -22.09 -10.35
CA SER A 29 21.23 -22.71 -9.16
C SER A 29 20.16 -23.16 -8.17
N SER A 30 19.19 -22.29 -7.87
CA SER A 30 18.12 -22.65 -6.95
C SER A 30 17.26 -23.81 -7.46
N ARG A 31 17.12 -23.96 -8.78
CA ARG A 31 16.37 -25.07 -9.41
C ARG A 31 17.13 -26.39 -9.37
N LYS A 32 18.47 -26.34 -9.40
CA LYS A 32 19.34 -27.49 -9.14
C LYS A 32 19.31 -27.87 -7.66
N ASP A 33 19.32 -26.88 -6.77
CA ASP A 33 19.16 -27.10 -5.33
C ASP A 33 17.82 -27.77 -5.02
N VAL A 34 16.75 -27.39 -5.71
CA VAL A 34 15.47 -28.10 -5.61
C VAL A 34 15.62 -29.57 -6.00
N ALA A 35 16.33 -29.89 -7.08
CA ALA A 35 16.52 -31.29 -7.49
C ALA A 35 17.34 -32.12 -6.48
N PHE A 36 18.25 -31.46 -5.75
CA PHE A 36 19.14 -32.12 -4.80
C PHE A 36 18.54 -32.21 -3.39
N TYR A 37 17.93 -31.14 -2.89
CA TYR A 37 17.46 -31.01 -1.51
C TYR A 37 15.94 -31.19 -1.35
N CYS A 38 15.14 -31.11 -2.42
CA CYS A 38 13.69 -31.13 -2.33
C CYS A 38 13.06 -32.21 -3.24
N ASP A 39 12.05 -32.92 -2.75
CA ASP A 39 11.24 -33.82 -3.59
C ASP A 39 10.15 -33.03 -4.34
N ARG A 40 10.56 -32.18 -5.29
CA ARG A 40 9.65 -31.30 -6.06
C ARG A 40 9.93 -31.35 -7.57
N PRO A 41 9.52 -32.42 -8.27
CA PRO A 41 9.84 -32.63 -9.69
C PRO A 41 9.23 -31.59 -10.62
N LYS A 42 8.13 -30.93 -10.22
CA LYS A 42 7.46 -29.89 -11.03
C LYS A 42 8.31 -28.64 -11.24
N ILE A 43 9.22 -28.38 -10.31
CA ILE A 43 10.09 -27.19 -10.34
C ILE A 43 11.58 -27.55 -10.42
N ALA A 44 11.99 -28.78 -10.11
CA ALA A 44 13.36 -29.23 -10.21
C ALA A 44 13.95 -29.10 -11.63
N MET A 45 15.22 -28.71 -11.73
CA MET A 45 16.02 -28.86 -12.95
C MET A 45 17.22 -29.76 -12.66
N SER A 46 17.53 -30.68 -13.58
CA SER A 46 18.69 -31.56 -13.45
C SER A 46 19.99 -30.75 -13.31
N PRO A 47 20.98 -31.23 -12.54
CA PRO A 47 22.32 -30.62 -12.46
C PRO A 47 22.98 -30.41 -13.82
N ASP A 48 22.72 -31.31 -14.78
CA ASP A 48 23.29 -31.32 -16.13
C ASP A 48 22.34 -30.68 -17.17
N TYR A 49 21.29 -29.98 -16.73
CA TYR A 49 20.32 -29.37 -17.63
C TYR A 49 20.91 -28.16 -18.37
N GLU A 50 21.16 -28.32 -19.68
CA GLU A 50 21.59 -27.25 -20.60
C GLU A 50 20.45 -26.71 -21.48
N GLY A 51 19.21 -27.10 -21.20
CA GLY A 51 18.03 -26.67 -21.97
C GLY A 51 17.52 -25.26 -21.61
N PRO A 52 16.47 -24.79 -22.31
CA PRO A 52 15.85 -23.49 -22.02
C PRO A 52 15.22 -23.48 -20.63
N PHE A 53 15.34 -22.36 -19.92
CA PHE A 53 14.81 -22.19 -18.57
C PHE A 53 13.27 -22.27 -18.57
N LYS A 54 12.71 -23.29 -17.92
CA LYS A 54 11.27 -23.49 -17.81
C LYS A 54 10.68 -22.59 -16.72
N LYS A 55 9.64 -21.82 -17.06
CA LYS A 55 8.92 -20.97 -16.10
C LYS A 55 8.26 -21.81 -15.01
N ALA A 56 8.27 -21.29 -13.78
CA ALA A 56 7.54 -21.91 -12.66
C ALA A 56 6.03 -21.78 -12.81
N VAL A 57 5.30 -22.66 -12.12
CA VAL A 57 3.84 -22.58 -11.98
C VAL A 57 3.41 -21.32 -11.22
N TYR A 58 4.24 -20.81 -10.29
CA TYR A 58 3.99 -19.59 -9.53
C TYR A 58 4.41 -18.29 -10.24
N GLN A 59 5.01 -18.37 -11.43
CA GLN A 59 5.41 -17.18 -12.18
C GLN A 59 4.30 -16.71 -13.11
N VAL A 60 4.04 -15.41 -13.12
CA VAL A 60 3.07 -14.81 -14.05
C VAL A 60 3.67 -14.67 -15.47
N ILE A 61 2.81 -14.82 -16.48
CA ILE A 61 3.17 -14.54 -17.89
C ILE A 61 3.15 -13.04 -18.17
N ASP A 62 3.72 -12.62 -19.30
CA ASP A 62 3.97 -11.20 -19.56
C ASP A 62 2.66 -10.40 -19.75
N GLU A 63 1.61 -11.04 -20.28
CA GLU A 63 0.25 -10.49 -20.38
C GLU A 63 -0.35 -10.22 -18.99
N GLN A 64 -0.18 -11.16 -18.06
CA GLN A 64 -0.62 -11.01 -16.66
C GLN A 64 0.18 -9.92 -15.94
N LYS A 65 1.50 -9.84 -16.18
CA LYS A 65 2.34 -8.75 -15.63
C LYS A 65 1.82 -7.40 -16.08
N GLN A 66 1.53 -7.26 -17.38
CA GLN A 66 1.01 -6.02 -17.93
C GLN A 66 -0.32 -5.64 -17.27
N LYS A 67 -1.27 -6.58 -17.15
CA LYS A 67 -2.56 -6.36 -16.45
C LYS A 67 -2.35 -5.89 -15.01
N ILE A 68 -1.46 -6.53 -14.25
CA ILE A 68 -1.15 -6.14 -12.85
C ILE A 68 -0.59 -4.72 -12.79
N LEU A 69 0.37 -4.39 -13.67
CA LEU A 69 1.05 -3.09 -13.66
C LEU A 69 0.13 -1.95 -14.12
N GLU A 70 -0.70 -2.19 -15.14
CA GLU A 70 -1.73 -1.23 -15.58
C GLU A 70 -2.76 -0.97 -14.48
N TRP A 71 -3.21 -2.02 -13.79
CA TRP A 71 -4.08 -1.88 -12.63
C TRP A 71 -3.43 -1.02 -11.54
N LEU A 72 -2.17 -1.26 -11.20
CA LEU A 72 -1.44 -0.46 -10.21
C LEU A 72 -1.34 1.02 -10.60
N ILE A 73 -1.17 1.33 -11.89
CA ILE A 73 -1.15 2.71 -12.41
C ILE A 73 -2.52 3.39 -12.25
N GLN A 74 -3.62 2.65 -12.39
CA GLN A 74 -4.97 3.19 -12.27
C GLN A 74 -5.37 3.50 -10.83
N LEU A 75 -4.70 2.90 -9.84
CA LEU A 75 -5.00 3.15 -8.42
C LEU A 75 -4.82 4.63 -8.05
N ARG A 76 -5.74 5.15 -7.24
CA ARG A 76 -5.71 6.50 -6.68
C ARG A 76 -5.92 6.40 -5.17
N PHE A 77 -5.12 7.12 -4.41
CA PHE A 77 -5.17 7.14 -2.96
C PHE A 77 -5.25 8.59 -2.45
N PRO A 78 -5.79 8.80 -1.23
CA PRO A 78 -5.71 10.10 -0.56
C PRO A 78 -4.27 10.59 -0.42
N ASP A 79 -4.07 11.90 -0.35
CA ASP A 79 -2.73 12.48 -0.22
C ASP A 79 -2.04 11.99 1.06
N GLY A 80 -0.74 11.74 0.96
CA GLY A 80 0.07 11.21 2.06
C GLY A 80 -0.18 9.74 2.42
N TYR A 81 -1.12 9.05 1.76
CA TYR A 81 -1.37 7.62 2.01
C TYR A 81 -0.31 6.71 1.37
N THR A 82 -0.03 6.87 0.08
CA THR A 82 1.04 6.18 -0.67
C THR A 82 1.73 7.13 -1.63
N SER A 83 2.89 6.73 -2.16
CA SER A 83 3.44 7.38 -3.35
C SER A 83 2.61 7.06 -4.60
N ASN A 84 2.75 7.90 -5.63
CA ASN A 84 2.08 7.67 -6.89
C ASN A 84 2.74 6.49 -7.63
N PHE A 85 2.05 5.34 -7.67
CA PHE A 85 2.55 4.11 -8.29
C PHE A 85 2.88 4.25 -9.77
N HIS A 86 2.26 5.20 -10.49
CA HIS A 86 2.64 5.51 -11.88
C HIS A 86 4.13 5.86 -12.00
N ARG A 87 4.72 6.48 -10.98
CA ARG A 87 6.16 6.81 -10.98
C ARG A 87 7.06 5.62 -10.67
N CYS A 88 6.49 4.57 -10.09
CA CYS A 88 7.20 3.36 -9.69
C CYS A 88 7.10 2.26 -10.74
N VAL A 89 6.14 2.33 -11.67
CA VAL A 89 5.91 1.29 -12.69
C VAL A 89 6.62 1.67 -13.99
N ASP A 90 7.26 0.68 -14.60
CA ASP A 90 7.86 0.74 -15.93
C ASP A 90 7.22 -0.36 -16.79
N LEU A 91 6.28 0.04 -17.66
CA LEU A 91 5.53 -0.87 -18.52
C LEU A 91 6.39 -1.47 -19.64
N GLU A 92 7.37 -0.72 -20.17
CA GLU A 92 8.28 -1.23 -21.21
C GLU A 92 9.13 -2.39 -20.68
N LYS A 93 9.58 -2.28 -19.43
CA LYS A 93 10.38 -3.32 -18.78
C LYS A 93 9.55 -4.32 -17.98
N LEU A 94 8.22 -4.20 -17.99
CA LEU A 94 7.28 -4.97 -17.16
C LEU A 94 7.77 -5.10 -15.70
N SER A 95 8.20 -3.99 -15.11
CA SER A 95 8.89 -3.99 -13.82
C SER A 95 8.47 -2.81 -12.94
N MET A 96 8.87 -2.88 -11.67
CA MET A 96 8.72 -1.77 -10.73
C MET A 96 10.07 -1.31 -10.20
N LYS A 97 10.20 0.01 -10.02
CA LYS A 97 11.41 0.71 -9.58
C LYS A 97 11.11 1.61 -8.38
N SER A 98 12.09 1.68 -7.48
CA SER A 98 12.19 2.72 -6.44
C SER A 98 10.97 2.85 -5.53
N MET A 99 10.42 1.72 -5.06
CA MET A 99 9.37 1.76 -4.04
C MET A 99 9.94 1.93 -2.64
N LYS A 100 9.31 2.84 -1.88
CA LYS A 100 9.62 3.02 -0.47
C LYS A 100 9.03 1.88 0.35
N SER A 101 9.62 1.63 1.52
CA SER A 101 9.13 0.65 2.51
C SER A 101 7.66 0.84 2.85
N HIS A 102 7.21 2.09 2.98
CA HIS A 102 5.79 2.42 3.21
C HIS A 102 4.86 2.00 2.05
N ASP A 103 5.32 2.11 0.80
CA ASP A 103 4.52 1.72 -0.36
C ASP A 103 4.40 0.19 -0.46
N CYS A 104 5.51 -0.53 -0.27
CA CYS A 104 5.53 -1.99 -0.13
C CYS A 104 4.60 -2.46 0.99
N HIS A 105 4.56 -1.72 2.09
CA HIS A 105 3.68 -2.02 3.21
C HIS A 105 2.19 -1.91 2.85
N VAL A 106 1.78 -0.84 2.17
CA VAL A 106 0.38 -0.69 1.72
C VAL A 106 0.03 -1.77 0.70
N LEU A 107 0.96 -2.08 -0.22
CA LEU A 107 0.77 -3.15 -1.19
C LEU A 107 0.52 -4.48 -0.49
N MET A 108 1.42 -4.91 0.38
CA MET A 108 1.31 -6.20 1.06
C MET A 108 0.05 -6.31 1.92
N GLN A 109 -0.41 -5.23 2.53
CA GLN A 109 -1.58 -5.30 3.41
C GLN A 109 -2.93 -5.27 2.72
N ARG A 110 -3.03 -4.68 1.52
CA ARG A 110 -4.33 -4.38 0.90
C ARG A 110 -4.43 -4.73 -0.56
N LEU A 111 -3.32 -4.68 -1.29
CA LEU A 111 -3.35 -4.67 -2.76
C LEU A 111 -2.69 -5.90 -3.37
N LEU A 112 -1.68 -6.48 -2.71
CA LEU A 112 -0.93 -7.61 -3.25
C LEU A 112 -1.84 -8.82 -3.47
N VAL A 113 -2.64 -9.18 -2.46
CA VAL A 113 -3.60 -10.30 -2.55
C VAL A 113 -4.66 -10.06 -3.63
N VAL A 114 -5.11 -8.81 -3.77
CA VAL A 114 -6.11 -8.43 -4.79
C VAL A 114 -5.50 -8.51 -6.19
N GLY A 115 -4.30 -7.95 -6.38
CA GLY A 115 -3.61 -7.95 -7.66
C GLY A 115 -3.19 -9.35 -8.13
N MET A 116 -2.95 -10.28 -7.21
CA MET A 116 -2.52 -11.64 -7.55
C MET A 116 -3.69 -12.62 -7.78
N ARG A 117 -4.90 -12.33 -7.31
CA ARG A 117 -6.04 -13.28 -7.26
C ARG A 117 -6.35 -14.00 -8.58
N GLU A 118 -6.35 -13.28 -9.70
CA GLU A 118 -6.65 -13.86 -11.02
C GLU A 118 -5.40 -14.21 -11.83
N ASN A 119 -4.21 -13.90 -11.30
CA ASN A 119 -2.97 -13.98 -12.05
C ASN A 119 -2.07 -15.13 -11.62
N VAL A 120 -2.24 -15.66 -10.40
CA VAL A 120 -1.45 -16.79 -9.88
C VAL A 120 -2.35 -17.98 -9.52
N PRO A 121 -1.81 -19.21 -9.47
CA PRO A 121 -2.56 -20.39 -9.01
C PRO A 121 -3.12 -20.23 -7.59
N ASP A 122 -4.24 -20.90 -7.29
CA ASP A 122 -4.94 -20.79 -6.01
C ASP A 122 -4.07 -21.14 -4.79
N ASN A 123 -3.19 -22.13 -4.91
CA ASN A 123 -2.25 -22.49 -3.84
C ASN A 123 -1.27 -21.36 -3.54
N VAL A 124 -0.66 -20.78 -4.58
CA VAL A 124 0.28 -19.67 -4.45
C VAL A 124 -0.42 -18.43 -3.91
N TRP A 125 -1.64 -18.16 -4.37
CA TRP A 125 -2.44 -17.06 -3.87
C TRP A 125 -2.78 -17.22 -2.38
N ALA A 126 -3.15 -18.43 -1.95
CA ALA A 126 -3.44 -18.72 -0.54
C ALA A 126 -2.21 -18.48 0.34
N CYS A 127 -1.03 -18.95 -0.09
CA CYS A 127 0.24 -18.72 0.61
C CYS A 127 0.57 -17.23 0.73
N ILE A 128 0.43 -16.45 -0.35
CA ILE A 128 0.63 -15.00 -0.32
C ILE A 128 -0.41 -14.33 0.60
N SER A 129 -1.66 -14.77 0.55
CA SER A 129 -2.75 -14.27 1.38
C SER A 129 -2.45 -14.46 2.87
N ASP A 130 -1.97 -15.63 3.27
CA ASP A 130 -1.63 -15.94 4.66
C ASP A 130 -0.52 -15.03 5.19
N VAL A 131 0.54 -14.79 4.41
CA VAL A 131 1.61 -13.84 4.78
C VAL A 131 1.07 -12.42 4.92
N CYS A 132 0.24 -11.99 3.97
CA CYS A 132 -0.36 -10.65 4.00
C CYS A 132 -1.28 -10.48 5.22
N GLN A 133 -2.07 -11.51 5.56
CA GLN A 133 -2.93 -11.54 6.74
C GLN A 133 -2.13 -11.51 8.04
N LEU A 134 -1.03 -12.26 8.15
CA LEU A 134 -0.12 -12.21 9.29
C LEU A 134 0.34 -10.77 9.55
N PHE A 135 0.80 -10.07 8.51
CA PHE A 135 1.24 -8.67 8.64
C PHE A 135 0.10 -7.68 8.89
N LEU A 136 -1.12 -7.98 8.46
CA LEU A 136 -2.30 -7.18 8.74
C LEU A 136 -2.67 -7.27 10.23
N LEU A 137 -2.69 -8.48 10.78
CA LEU A 137 -3.02 -8.75 12.19
C LEU A 137 -2.01 -8.13 13.14
N ILE A 138 -0.71 -8.33 12.90
CA ILE A 138 0.36 -7.75 13.75
C ILE A 138 0.38 -6.21 13.69
N ARG A 139 -0.10 -5.60 12.60
CA ARG A 139 -0.20 -4.14 12.52
C ARG A 139 -1.36 -3.59 13.36
N SER A 140 -2.38 -4.38 13.65
CA SER A 140 -3.63 -3.88 14.23
C SER A 140 -3.35 -2.93 15.42
N PRO A 141 -3.99 -1.74 15.47
CA PRO A 141 -3.80 -0.81 16.59
C PRO A 141 -4.25 -1.43 17.92
N VAL A 142 -5.19 -2.38 17.85
CA VAL A 142 -5.66 -3.19 18.97
C VAL A 142 -5.27 -4.64 18.70
N LEU A 143 -4.38 -5.16 19.54
CA LEU A 143 -3.94 -6.55 19.45
C LEU A 143 -4.72 -7.41 20.45
N SER A 144 -5.44 -8.41 19.94
CA SER A 144 -6.02 -9.44 20.79
C SER A 144 -4.98 -10.50 21.10
N ARG A 145 -4.78 -10.81 22.38
CA ARG A 145 -3.84 -11.84 22.82
C ARG A 145 -4.19 -13.22 22.25
N THR A 146 -5.47 -13.58 22.24
CA THR A 146 -5.93 -14.87 21.71
C THR A 146 -5.66 -15.00 20.21
N ALA A 147 -5.88 -13.91 19.45
CA ALA A 147 -5.59 -13.87 18.03
C ALA A 147 -4.07 -13.99 17.75
N LEU A 148 -3.23 -13.39 18.58
CA LEU A 148 -1.77 -13.52 18.45
C LEU A 148 -1.26 -14.91 18.81
N GLU A 149 -1.84 -15.57 19.83
CA GLU A 149 -1.49 -16.95 20.19
C GLU A 149 -1.90 -17.95 19.10
N GLU A 150 -3.05 -17.74 18.45
CA GLU A 150 -3.44 -18.49 17.26
C GLU A 150 -2.51 -18.21 16.08
N LEU A 151 -2.18 -16.96 15.83
CA LEU A 151 -1.26 -16.57 14.76
C LEU A 151 0.15 -17.14 14.98
N HIS A 152 0.63 -17.19 16.22
CA HIS A 152 1.91 -17.82 16.57
C HIS A 152 1.90 -19.31 16.27
N ARG A 153 0.81 -20.01 16.58
CA ARG A 153 0.64 -21.43 16.22
C ARG A 153 0.56 -21.67 14.71
N LYS A 154 -0.05 -20.73 13.97
CA LYS A 154 -0.18 -20.81 12.50
C LYS A 154 1.09 -20.41 11.75
N ALA A 155 1.95 -19.58 12.33
CA ALA A 155 3.11 -19.04 11.63
C ALA A 155 4.08 -20.11 11.05
N PRO A 156 4.39 -21.22 11.74
CA PRO A 156 5.16 -22.31 11.15
C PRO A 156 4.47 -22.95 9.93
N THR A 157 3.14 -23.12 9.98
CA THR A 157 2.36 -23.64 8.84
C THR A 157 2.41 -22.70 7.65
N ILE A 158 2.33 -21.38 7.89
CA ILE A 158 2.47 -20.36 6.83
C ILE A 158 3.85 -20.46 6.18
N MET A 159 4.92 -20.63 6.98
CA MET A 159 6.26 -20.83 6.45
C MET A 159 6.39 -22.11 5.62
N CYS A 160 5.90 -23.25 6.12
CA CYS A 160 5.94 -24.50 5.37
C CYS A 160 5.14 -24.42 4.05
N ASN A 161 4.00 -23.71 4.05
CA ASN A 161 3.20 -23.49 2.85
C ASN A 161 3.96 -22.66 1.81
N LEU A 162 4.69 -21.61 2.25
CA LEU A 162 5.59 -20.89 1.35
C LEU A 162 6.71 -21.80 0.84
N GLU A 163 7.33 -22.61 1.70
CA GLU A 163 8.43 -23.51 1.36
C GLU A 163 8.02 -24.58 0.34
N ASN A 164 6.74 -24.98 0.35
CA ASN A 164 6.18 -25.91 -0.63
C ASN A 164 6.15 -25.31 -2.04
N ASP A 165 5.76 -24.04 -2.18
CA ASP A 165 5.56 -23.39 -3.48
C ASP A 165 6.83 -22.71 -4.01
N PHE A 166 7.60 -22.04 -3.14
CA PHE A 166 8.76 -21.23 -3.53
C PHE A 166 10.09 -22.01 -3.45
N PRO A 167 11.09 -21.63 -4.26
CA PRO A 167 12.37 -22.33 -4.30
C PRO A 167 13.24 -21.98 -3.08
N PRO A 168 14.24 -22.80 -2.68
CA PRO A 168 15.03 -22.59 -1.47
C PRO A 168 15.72 -21.22 -1.36
N SER A 169 16.16 -20.65 -2.48
CA SER A 169 16.77 -19.32 -2.55
C SER A 169 15.86 -18.17 -2.09
N PHE A 170 14.55 -18.42 -2.06
CA PHE A 170 13.55 -17.46 -1.57
C PHE A 170 13.68 -17.23 -0.07
N PHE A 171 14.10 -18.25 0.68
CA PHE A 171 14.18 -18.24 2.14
C PHE A 171 15.54 -17.71 2.59
N ASP A 172 15.65 -16.38 2.62
CA ASP A 172 16.76 -15.75 3.32
C ASP A 172 16.43 -15.55 4.81
N VAL A 173 17.40 -15.05 5.58
CA VAL A 173 17.24 -14.85 7.03
C VAL A 173 15.99 -14.02 7.34
N MET A 174 15.57 -13.13 6.44
CA MET A 174 14.42 -12.26 6.66
C MET A 174 13.10 -13.04 6.58
N GLU A 175 12.89 -13.92 5.59
CA GLU A 175 11.67 -14.74 5.52
C GLU A 175 11.47 -15.57 6.79
N HIS A 176 12.56 -16.15 7.33
CA HIS A 176 12.49 -16.95 8.55
C HIS A 176 12.04 -16.15 9.79
N LEU A 177 12.20 -14.82 9.80
CA LEU A 177 11.74 -14.00 10.93
C LEU A 177 10.21 -13.97 11.06
N LEU A 178 9.45 -14.37 10.03
CA LEU A 178 7.98 -14.42 10.06
C LEU A 178 7.43 -15.20 11.25
N ILE A 179 8.11 -16.29 11.66
CA ILE A 179 7.68 -17.14 12.79
C ILE A 179 7.76 -16.42 14.14
N HIS A 180 8.66 -15.45 14.27
CA HIS A 180 8.93 -14.74 15.51
C HIS A 180 8.02 -13.53 15.70
N LEU A 181 7.46 -12.98 14.61
CA LEU A 181 6.68 -11.75 14.68
C LEU A 181 5.44 -11.81 15.59
N PRO A 182 4.66 -12.90 15.63
CA PRO A 182 3.52 -12.98 16.54
C PRO A 182 3.97 -12.95 18.01
N PHE A 183 5.05 -13.66 18.34
CA PHE A 183 5.62 -13.69 19.69
C PHE A 183 6.19 -12.31 20.09
N GLU A 184 6.91 -11.65 19.19
CA GLU A 184 7.40 -10.29 19.40
C GLU A 184 6.23 -9.32 19.66
N ALA A 185 5.13 -9.43 18.89
CA ALA A 185 3.95 -8.61 19.09
C ALA A 185 3.25 -8.88 20.43
N MET A 186 3.28 -10.11 20.93
CA MET A 186 2.75 -10.45 22.27
C MET A 186 3.58 -9.83 23.39
N LYS A 187 4.91 -9.78 23.24
CA LYS A 187 5.82 -9.27 24.28
C LYS A 187 5.91 -7.75 24.28
N GLU A 188 6.02 -7.16 23.11
CA GLU A 188 6.31 -5.73 22.95
C GLU A 188 5.08 -4.89 22.61
N GLY A 189 3.92 -5.53 22.43
CA GLY A 189 2.67 -4.86 22.09
C GLY A 189 2.62 -4.30 20.66
N PRO A 190 1.65 -3.40 20.38
CA PRO A 190 1.35 -2.92 19.02
C PRO A 190 2.57 -2.39 18.28
N ALA A 191 2.78 -2.90 17.06
CA ALA A 191 3.95 -2.57 16.27
C ALA A 191 4.00 -1.07 15.89
N PHE A 192 2.85 -0.39 15.84
CA PHE A 192 2.73 1.02 15.45
C PHE A 192 3.67 1.95 16.22
N TYR A 193 3.81 1.78 17.54
CA TYR A 193 4.67 2.63 18.38
C TYR A 193 6.17 2.39 18.14
N ARG A 194 6.53 1.26 17.53
CA ARG A 194 7.91 0.80 17.31
C ARG A 194 8.35 0.95 15.85
N TRP A 195 7.52 1.57 15.02
CA TRP A 195 7.82 1.76 13.61
C TRP A 195 8.75 2.93 13.37
N MET A 196 9.77 2.70 12.56
CA MET A 196 10.71 3.74 12.16
C MET A 196 10.10 4.81 11.24
N TYR A 197 8.91 4.60 10.68
CA TYR A 197 8.32 5.54 9.71
C TYR A 197 8.16 6.95 10.29
N GLY A 198 7.78 7.09 11.57
CA GLY A 198 7.69 8.39 12.23
C GLY A 198 9.06 9.09 12.27
N CYS A 199 10.07 8.37 12.75
CA CYS A 199 11.44 8.85 12.83
C CYS A 199 12.02 9.19 11.44
N GLU A 200 11.85 8.32 10.44
CA GLU A 200 12.32 8.52 9.07
C GLU A 200 11.68 9.75 8.41
N ARG A 201 10.37 9.95 8.60
CA ARG A 201 9.66 11.14 8.11
C ARG A 201 10.18 12.40 8.77
N PHE A 202 10.38 12.38 10.09
CA PHE A 202 10.94 13.52 10.82
C PHE A 202 12.37 13.85 10.35
N LEU A 203 13.24 12.85 10.26
CA LEU A 203 14.61 13.02 9.75
C LEU A 203 14.64 13.57 8.32
N ARG A 204 13.69 13.18 7.46
CA ARG A 204 13.54 13.76 6.12
C ARG A 204 13.25 15.26 6.19
N GLU A 205 12.39 15.71 7.10
CA GLU A 205 12.11 17.14 7.26
C GLU A 205 13.34 17.89 7.78
N LEU A 206 14.07 17.33 8.75
CA LEU A 206 15.34 17.92 9.21
C LEU A 206 16.37 18.03 8.08
N LYS A 207 16.48 17.00 7.22
CA LYS A 207 17.40 17.02 6.07
C LYS A 207 17.10 18.15 5.08
N LYS A 208 15.82 18.53 4.90
CA LYS A 208 15.44 19.67 4.05
C LYS A 208 15.86 21.02 4.65
N LYS A 209 16.05 21.09 5.97
CA LYS A 209 16.48 22.30 6.67
C LYS A 209 17.98 22.57 6.55
N VAL A 210 18.76 21.61 6.05
CA VAL A 210 20.21 21.74 5.89
C VAL A 210 20.53 22.53 4.61
N THR A 211 20.84 23.81 4.77
CA THR A 211 21.34 24.71 3.72
C THR A 211 22.87 24.68 3.62
N ASN A 212 23.58 24.56 4.75
CA ASN A 212 25.04 24.45 4.80
C ASN A 212 25.47 23.08 5.35
N LYS A 213 26.07 22.25 4.50
CA LYS A 213 26.55 20.90 4.86
C LYS A 213 27.80 20.91 5.76
N ALA A 214 28.58 22.00 5.79
CA ALA A 214 29.72 22.13 6.70
C ALA A 214 29.29 22.33 8.16
N HIS A 215 28.09 22.90 8.38
CA HIS A 215 27.53 23.17 9.70
C HIS A 215 26.07 22.73 9.79
N VAL A 216 25.85 21.42 9.71
CA VAL A 216 24.51 20.81 9.66
C VAL A 216 23.63 21.23 10.85
N GLY A 217 24.18 21.18 12.07
CA GLY A 217 23.44 21.55 13.28
C GLY A 217 23.01 23.02 13.29
N ALA A 218 23.94 23.94 13.03
CA ALA A 218 23.65 25.38 12.99
C ALA A 218 22.61 25.72 11.91
N SER A 219 22.72 25.08 10.74
CA SER A 219 21.77 25.26 9.63
C SER A 219 20.36 24.80 10.00
N ILE A 220 20.23 23.64 10.66
CA ILE A 220 18.93 23.16 11.17
C ILE A 220 18.38 24.12 12.23
N CYS A 221 19.19 24.56 13.19
CA CYS A 221 18.77 25.50 14.24
C CYS A 221 18.29 26.82 13.64
N GLN A 222 19.03 27.39 12.68
CA GLN A 222 18.65 28.63 12.01
C GLN A 222 17.30 28.49 11.27
N ALA A 223 17.13 27.40 10.53
CA ALA A 223 15.88 27.11 9.83
C ALA A 223 14.71 26.89 10.81
N TYR A 224 14.98 26.29 11.97
CA TYR A 224 13.99 26.10 13.04
C TYR A 224 13.56 27.43 13.66
N ILE A 225 14.51 28.30 14.04
CA ILE A 225 14.22 29.65 14.54
C ILE A 225 13.41 30.44 13.51
N THR A 226 13.79 30.39 12.24
CA THR A 226 13.06 31.07 11.15
C THR A 226 11.62 30.56 11.04
N GLU A 227 11.41 29.25 11.16
CA GLU A 227 10.08 28.65 11.13
C GLU A 227 9.24 29.04 12.36
N GLU A 228 9.83 29.08 13.54
CA GLU A 228 9.15 29.52 14.78
C GLU A 228 8.76 30.99 14.70
N VAL A 229 9.68 31.88 14.31
CA VAL A 229 9.42 33.31 14.15
C VAL A 229 8.33 33.55 13.09
N SER A 230 8.39 32.84 11.97
CA SER A 230 7.35 32.90 10.93
C SER A 230 5.99 32.41 11.45
N THR A 231 5.99 31.32 12.23
CA THR A 231 4.78 30.76 12.84
C THR A 231 4.20 31.70 13.89
N PHE A 232 5.02 32.33 14.72
CA PHE A 232 4.58 33.30 15.73
C PHE A 232 4.05 34.58 15.07
N SER A 233 4.75 35.11 14.07
CA SER A 233 4.29 36.26 13.28
C SER A 233 2.95 35.98 12.59
N SER A 234 2.68 34.72 12.21
CA SER A 234 1.44 34.33 11.55
C SER A 234 0.16 34.60 12.36
N TYR A 235 0.26 34.72 13.69
CA TYR A 235 -0.86 35.04 14.56
C TYR A 235 -1.29 36.51 14.49
N TYR A 236 -0.37 37.41 14.12
CA TYR A 236 -0.64 38.84 14.02
C TYR A 236 -1.16 39.26 12.64
N PHE A 237 -1.04 38.38 11.63
CA PHE A 237 -1.58 38.64 10.31
C PHE A 237 -3.07 38.32 10.23
N GLU A 238 -3.80 39.13 9.45
CA GLU A 238 -5.21 38.93 9.12
C GLU A 238 -5.48 37.53 8.53
N ARG A 239 -6.74 37.09 8.60
CA ARG A 239 -7.13 35.71 8.22
C ARG A 239 -6.84 35.39 6.75
N GLU A 240 -6.94 36.39 5.89
CA GLU A 240 -6.75 36.26 4.44
C GLU A 240 -5.27 36.12 4.03
N VAL A 241 -4.33 36.50 4.89
CA VAL A 241 -2.90 36.39 4.60
C VAL A 241 -2.46 34.94 4.68
N MET A 242 -2.05 34.39 3.53
CA MET A 242 -1.56 33.02 3.42
C MET A 242 -0.18 32.86 4.05
N THR A 243 -0.14 32.23 5.22
CA THR A 243 1.10 31.88 5.93
C THR A 243 1.35 30.38 5.85
N LYS A 244 2.57 29.91 6.18
CA LYS A 244 2.89 28.47 6.18
C LYS A 244 1.94 27.64 7.04
N ARG A 245 1.44 28.21 8.15
CA ARG A 245 0.47 27.58 9.06
C ARG A 245 -0.96 27.58 8.51
N LYS A 246 -1.37 28.67 7.87
CA LYS A 246 -2.72 28.82 7.28
C LYS A 246 -2.82 28.18 5.89
N ARG A 247 -1.68 27.87 5.28
CA ARG A 247 -1.64 27.24 3.96
C ARG A 247 -2.32 25.88 4.07
N PRO A 248 -3.37 25.63 3.28
CA PRO A 248 -4.02 24.33 3.24
C PRO A 248 -2.97 23.26 2.92
N ALA A 249 -3.19 22.05 3.46
CA ALA A 249 -2.48 20.88 2.99
C ALA A 249 -2.56 20.81 1.45
N ARG A 250 -1.60 20.12 0.82
CA ARG A 250 -1.43 20.16 -0.65
C ARG A 250 -2.72 19.87 -1.42
N ASN A 251 -3.60 19.05 -0.84
CA ASN A 251 -4.94 18.72 -1.33
C ASN A 251 -6.03 18.96 -0.26
N ASP A 252 -5.89 19.97 0.60
CA ASP A 252 -7.01 20.39 1.45
C ASP A 252 -8.05 21.01 0.53
N ASP A 253 -9.21 20.38 0.47
CA ASP A 253 -10.27 20.78 -0.43
C ASP A 253 -11.06 22.00 0.08
N ILE A 254 -10.61 22.67 1.16
CA ILE A 254 -11.32 23.81 1.75
C ILE A 254 -11.45 24.93 0.71
N ASP A 255 -12.63 25.00 0.09
CA ASP A 255 -13.12 26.16 -0.62
C ASP A 255 -13.68 27.12 0.44
N PRO A 256 -13.08 28.30 0.64
CA PRO A 256 -13.61 29.27 1.61
C PRO A 256 -15.03 29.76 1.27
N GLY A 257 -15.57 29.46 0.07
CA GLY A 257 -16.89 29.89 -0.38
C GLY A 257 -18.07 28.92 -0.20
N LEU A 258 -17.88 27.68 0.27
CA LEU A 258 -18.94 26.64 0.31
C LEU A 258 -19.78 26.60 1.60
N TYR A 259 -19.89 27.71 2.33
CA TYR A 259 -20.65 27.74 3.60
C TYR A 259 -22.17 27.84 3.43
N ASP A 260 -22.67 28.04 2.21
CA ASP A 260 -24.09 28.30 2.03
C ASP A 260 -24.69 27.35 1.00
N GLN A 261 -25.35 26.32 1.52
CA GLN A 261 -26.41 25.50 0.93
C GLN A 261 -26.11 23.99 0.89
N MET A 262 -27.07 23.25 1.47
CA MET A 262 -27.30 21.81 1.38
C MET A 262 -26.52 20.90 2.36
N ILE A 263 -27.16 19.76 2.68
CA ILE A 263 -26.91 18.90 3.84
C ILE A 263 -25.41 18.54 3.99
N SER A 264 -24.86 18.87 5.17
CA SER A 264 -23.46 18.72 5.61
C SER A 264 -22.74 17.43 5.16
N ILE A 265 -23.44 16.30 5.05
CA ILE A 265 -22.86 15.01 4.66
C ILE A 265 -22.38 14.92 3.20
N PHE A 266 -22.86 15.78 2.30
CA PHE A 266 -22.41 15.83 0.90
C PHE A 266 -21.50 17.02 0.59
N ASN A 267 -21.25 17.89 1.57
CA ASN A 267 -20.30 19.00 1.46
C ASN A 267 -18.88 18.55 1.82
N TYR A 268 -18.45 17.41 1.27
CA TYR A 268 -17.01 17.21 1.13
C TYR A 268 -16.59 18.02 -0.09
N PRO A 269 -15.92 19.16 0.11
CA PRO A 269 -15.37 19.83 -1.04
C PRO A 269 -14.36 18.88 -1.68
N GLY A 270 -14.31 18.86 -2.99
CA GLY A 270 -13.43 17.97 -3.75
C GLY A 270 -12.91 18.70 -4.96
N LYS A 271 -11.60 18.88 -5.06
CA LYS A 271 -10.98 19.47 -6.25
C LYS A 271 -10.78 18.39 -7.31
N GLY A 272 -11.46 18.53 -8.44
CA GLY A 272 -11.22 17.67 -9.61
C GLY A 272 -9.75 17.72 -10.04
N TYR A 273 -9.10 16.57 -10.16
CA TYR A 273 -7.71 16.48 -10.61
C TYR A 273 -7.64 16.17 -12.11
N GLY A 274 -6.95 17.02 -12.87
CA GLY A 274 -6.76 16.86 -14.31
C GLY A 274 -7.73 17.68 -15.17
N ARG A 275 -7.70 17.46 -16.49
CA ARG A 275 -8.59 18.12 -17.44
C ARG A 275 -10.02 17.63 -17.19
N ARG A 276 -10.96 18.54 -16.98
CA ARG A 276 -12.38 18.23 -16.81
C ARG A 276 -12.88 17.52 -18.08
N THR A 277 -13.38 16.30 -17.92
CA THR A 277 -14.02 15.53 -18.99
C THR A 277 -15.48 15.34 -18.64
N HIS A 278 -16.37 15.57 -19.60
CA HIS A 278 -17.78 15.27 -19.45
C HIS A 278 -18.00 13.82 -19.87
N ARG A 279 -18.49 13.00 -18.94
CA ARG A 279 -18.91 11.63 -19.21
C ARG A 279 -20.33 11.48 -18.69
N HIS A 280 -21.22 10.95 -19.52
CA HIS A 280 -22.53 10.54 -19.08
C HIS A 280 -22.37 9.24 -18.29
N VAL A 281 -22.96 9.17 -17.09
CA VAL A 281 -23.05 7.92 -16.32
C VAL A 281 -24.07 7.04 -17.04
N VAL A 282 -23.67 5.85 -17.48
CA VAL A 282 -24.52 4.96 -18.31
C VAL A 282 -24.83 3.69 -17.52
N GLY A 283 -26.10 3.26 -17.58
CA GLY A 283 -26.54 1.93 -17.13
C GLY A 283 -26.22 1.61 -15.66
N ASP A 284 -25.60 0.46 -15.44
CA ASP A 284 -25.33 -0.15 -14.12
C ASP A 284 -24.52 0.74 -13.16
N GLU A 285 -23.72 1.68 -13.68
CA GLU A 285 -22.97 2.64 -12.87
C GLU A 285 -23.92 3.53 -12.04
N PHE A 286 -25.10 3.83 -12.55
CA PHE A 286 -26.14 4.56 -11.81
C PHE A 286 -26.71 3.71 -10.68
N CYS A 287 -26.99 2.43 -10.94
CA CYS A 287 -27.46 1.50 -9.92
C CYS A 287 -26.42 1.31 -8.81
N ILE A 288 -25.13 1.24 -9.16
CA ILE A 288 -24.03 1.13 -8.21
C ILE A 288 -23.89 2.41 -7.37
N ALA A 289 -23.90 3.59 -8.00
CA ALA A 289 -23.83 4.87 -7.29
C ALA A 289 -25.05 5.07 -6.37
N HIS A 290 -26.25 4.74 -6.87
CA HIS A 290 -27.49 4.79 -6.10
C HIS A 290 -27.46 3.83 -4.91
N THR A 291 -27.01 2.59 -5.10
CA THR A 291 -26.88 1.60 -4.03
C THR A 291 -25.82 2.02 -3.01
N TYR A 292 -24.70 2.58 -3.46
CA TYR A 292 -23.65 3.11 -2.59
C TYR A 292 -24.15 4.26 -1.72
N ILE A 293 -24.86 5.23 -2.32
CA ILE A 293 -25.48 6.34 -1.58
C ILE A 293 -26.53 5.78 -0.60
N TRP A 294 -27.37 4.85 -1.02
CA TRP A 294 -28.40 4.23 -0.19
C TRP A 294 -27.81 3.52 1.05
N ILE A 295 -26.79 2.67 0.85
CA ILE A 295 -26.10 1.96 1.95
C ILE A 295 -25.42 2.95 2.89
N THR A 296 -24.81 4.00 2.34
CA THR A 296 -24.08 5.01 3.12
C THR A 296 -25.05 5.87 3.94
N VAL A 297 -26.18 6.27 3.36
CA VAL A 297 -27.21 7.06 4.05
C VAL A 297 -27.94 6.23 5.10
N GLN A 298 -28.29 4.96 4.84
CA GLN A 298 -28.90 4.08 5.84
C GLN A 298 -27.99 3.84 7.06
N LYS A 299 -26.68 3.70 6.84
CA LYS A 299 -25.71 3.55 7.94
C LYS A 299 -25.58 4.81 8.80
N LEU A 300 -25.79 5.98 8.21
CA LEU A 300 -25.62 7.27 8.90
C LEU A 300 -26.92 7.78 9.54
N PHE A 301 -28.09 7.45 8.97
CA PHE A 301 -29.41 7.89 9.47
C PHE A 301 -30.44 6.76 9.38
N PRO A 302 -30.54 5.90 10.41
CA PRO A 302 -31.42 4.73 10.37
C PRO A 302 -32.92 5.04 10.41
N SER A 303 -33.35 6.28 10.72
CA SER A 303 -34.74 6.51 11.15
C SER A 303 -35.42 7.83 10.76
N THR A 304 -34.88 8.70 9.89
CA THR A 304 -35.50 10.05 9.70
C THR A 304 -35.58 10.64 8.28
N MET A 305 -35.09 9.99 7.22
CA MET A 305 -35.24 10.54 5.85
C MET A 305 -36.26 9.76 5.03
N SER A 306 -37.36 10.43 4.64
CA SER A 306 -38.32 9.89 3.68
C SER A 306 -37.71 9.82 2.28
N LEU A 307 -38.01 8.73 1.56
CA LEU A 307 -37.52 8.41 0.21
C LEU A 307 -37.74 9.57 -0.80
N GLU A 308 -38.80 10.35 -0.64
CA GLU A 308 -39.13 11.49 -1.52
C GLU A 308 -38.07 12.60 -1.49
N ASN A 309 -37.43 12.83 -0.33
CA ASN A 309 -36.40 13.86 -0.20
C ASN A 309 -35.10 13.47 -0.90
N VAL A 310 -34.78 12.16 -1.01
CA VAL A 310 -33.62 11.67 -1.76
C VAL A 310 -33.84 11.81 -3.27
N TYR A 311 -35.05 11.54 -3.76
CA TYR A 311 -35.38 11.65 -5.19
C TYR A 311 -35.32 13.09 -5.73
N LYS A 312 -35.71 14.09 -4.93
CA LYS A 312 -35.60 15.51 -5.32
C LYS A 312 -34.14 15.96 -5.50
N ILE A 313 -33.19 15.37 -4.78
CA ILE A 313 -31.75 15.71 -4.87
C ILE A 313 -31.14 15.19 -6.18
N ILE A 314 -31.60 14.03 -6.66
CA ILE A 314 -31.08 13.40 -7.88
C ILE A 314 -31.60 14.10 -9.15
N GLN A 315 -32.82 14.63 -9.14
CA GLN A 315 -33.41 15.29 -10.32
C GLN A 315 -32.77 16.64 -10.70
N VAL A 316 -32.08 17.32 -9.77
CA VAL A 316 -31.48 18.65 -10.03
C VAL A 316 -30.20 18.56 -10.90
N ARG A 317 -29.62 17.38 -11.11
CA ARG A 317 -28.40 17.19 -11.93
C ARG A 317 -28.66 16.74 -13.38
N ARG A 318 -29.74 17.19 -14.03
CA ARG A 318 -29.96 16.96 -15.47
C ARG A 318 -29.21 17.92 -16.42
N SER A 319 -28.36 18.80 -15.90
CA SER A 319 -27.57 19.72 -16.73
C SER A 319 -26.22 20.08 -16.11
N ILE A 320 -25.21 19.20 -16.26
CA ILE A 320 -23.77 19.54 -16.22
C ILE A 320 -23.02 18.64 -17.21
#